data_AF-A0A524GM14-F1
#
_entry.id   AF-A0A524GM14-F1
#
_cell.length_a   1.000
_cell.length_b   1.000
_cell.length_c   1.000
_cell.angle_alpha   90.00
_cell.angle_beta   90.00
_cell.angle_gamma   90.00
#
_symmetry.space_group_name_H-M   'P 1'
#
loop_
_entity.id
_entity.type
_entity.pdbx_description
1 polymer ?
#
loop_
_entity_poly.entity_id
_entity_poly.type
_entity_poly.pdbx_seq_one_letter_code
_entity_poly.pdbx_strand_id
1 'polypeptide(L)'
;FIYGLPIVMNYAVMQEFCVDKNSGQYKAPFNEILNEARVFTYKDTAVVTPNSDTPYSLVWLDLRAEPMVISVPAVEKERYYSVQLCDGNTYNYGYIGSRATGIEPGDYLVTGPGWKGETPAGIKKVFQSSTPFSITIFRTQLFNADDMPNVVKVQSGYKAQPLSAFLKQPAPPAAPKIDFVPATTKGIKANFYEYLDAALEFVPESPDDRDIRAKLASIGIGPGKIFDFKDLSLEHKAAVLLAMKAGDDKVSAAVANGGKDQSGWRVGGLSGGDRASFNGNWLNRAGVAKAGIYANDPDEAMYPNTRKDTQGETLDTSQHSYTLTFPAGQFPPVNAFWSVTMYDGKSQLLIENPINRYLINSPMLPNMKTNEDGSLTLYLQKDSPGADKEANWLPAPNDTIYLVMRLYWPKTEAPSILPPGEGSWQPPGIVKAN
;
A
#
# COMPACT_ATOMS: atom_id res chain seq x y z
N PHE A 1 4.62 7.47 20.23
CA PHE A 1 4.99 7.58 18.80
C PHE A 1 4.93 6.24 18.07
N ILE A 2 5.91 5.32 18.22
CA ILE A 2 6.03 4.09 17.39
C ILE A 2 4.69 3.32 17.25
N TYR A 3 4.04 2.97 18.36
CA TYR A 3 2.74 2.28 18.34
C TYR A 3 1.63 3.04 17.60
N GLY A 4 1.58 4.36 17.77
CA GLY A 4 0.51 5.20 17.26
C GLY A 4 0.71 5.63 15.81
N LEU A 5 1.92 5.52 15.25
CA LEU A 5 2.23 6.08 13.93
C LEU A 5 1.30 5.54 12.82
N PRO A 6 1.09 4.21 12.68
CA PRO A 6 0.16 3.69 11.68
C PRO A 6 -1.28 4.16 11.89
N ILE A 7 -1.73 4.24 13.15
CA ILE A 7 -3.09 4.66 13.53
C ILE A 7 -3.33 6.14 13.15
N VAL A 8 -2.37 7.01 13.48
CA VAL A 8 -2.42 8.44 13.14
C VAL A 8 -2.39 8.66 11.63
N MET A 9 -1.51 7.95 10.93
CA MET A 9 -1.45 8.01 9.46
C MET A 9 -2.77 7.56 8.84
N ASN A 10 -3.34 6.44 9.31
CA ASN A 10 -4.62 5.95 8.85
C ASN A 10 -5.76 6.96 9.09
N TYR A 11 -5.81 7.57 10.27
CA TYR A 11 -6.81 8.59 10.60
C TYR A 11 -6.71 9.82 9.70
N ALA A 12 -5.50 10.30 9.44
CA ALA A 12 -5.27 11.41 8.52
C ALA A 12 -5.68 11.08 7.07
N VAL A 13 -5.37 9.86 6.59
CA VAL A 13 -5.81 9.42 5.24
C VAL A 13 -7.32 9.28 5.18
N MET A 14 -7.96 8.71 6.20
CA MET A 14 -9.43 8.61 6.30
C MET A 14 -10.05 10.01 6.21
N GLN A 15 -9.52 10.97 6.96
CA GLN A 15 -9.96 12.37 6.92
C GLN A 15 -9.89 12.94 5.50
N GLU A 16 -8.72 12.84 4.86
CA GLU A 16 -8.48 13.42 3.54
C GLU A 16 -9.25 12.72 2.41
N PHE A 17 -9.56 11.42 2.53
CA PHE A 17 -10.18 10.64 1.47
C PHE A 17 -11.71 10.55 1.58
N CYS A 18 -12.28 10.59 2.80
CA CYS A 18 -13.72 10.33 2.97
C CYS A 18 -14.48 11.25 3.94
N VAL A 19 -13.80 12.03 4.79
CA VAL A 19 -14.46 12.92 5.75
C VAL A 19 -14.47 14.37 5.27
N ASP A 20 -13.30 14.93 4.95
CA ASP A 20 -13.17 16.31 4.49
C ASP A 20 -13.44 16.43 2.99
N LYS A 21 -14.65 16.89 2.64
CA LYS A 21 -15.07 17.13 1.25
C LYS A 21 -14.29 18.24 0.55
N ASN A 22 -13.56 19.08 1.29
CA ASN A 22 -12.72 20.14 0.73
C ASN A 22 -11.27 19.70 0.52
N SER A 23 -10.91 18.50 0.96
CA SER A 23 -9.60 17.92 0.71
C SER A 23 -9.39 17.76 -0.80
N GLY A 24 -8.23 18.21 -1.29
CA GLY A 24 -7.80 17.94 -2.67
C GLY A 24 -7.57 16.45 -2.96
N GLN A 25 -7.66 15.58 -1.95
CA GLN A 25 -7.55 14.13 -2.05
C GLN A 25 -8.88 13.40 -1.82
N TYR A 26 -9.99 14.13 -1.65
CA TYR A 26 -11.30 13.54 -1.40
C TYR A 26 -11.67 12.55 -2.51
N LYS A 27 -12.13 11.36 -2.11
CA LYS A 27 -12.47 10.25 -3.02
C LYS A 27 -13.98 10.03 -3.05
N ALA A 28 -14.57 9.65 -1.93
CA ALA A 28 -16.00 9.34 -1.77
C ALA A 28 -16.36 9.34 -0.28
N PRO A 29 -17.63 9.55 0.11
CA PRO A 29 -18.04 9.40 1.50
C PRO A 29 -17.95 7.92 1.94
N PHE A 30 -18.11 7.66 3.24
CA PHE A 30 -18.16 6.29 3.74
C PHE A 30 -19.21 5.44 3.00
N ASN A 31 -18.89 4.16 2.81
CA ASN A 31 -19.72 3.12 2.20
C ASN A 31 -20.04 3.33 0.71
N GLU A 32 -19.45 4.33 0.05
CA GLU A 32 -19.56 4.55 -1.39
C GLU A 32 -18.24 4.23 -2.10
N ILE A 33 -18.32 3.44 -3.18
CA ILE A 33 -17.15 3.07 -3.98
C ILE A 33 -16.80 4.17 -4.98
N LEU A 34 -15.52 4.53 -5.03
CA LEU A 34 -14.93 5.30 -6.12
C LEU A 34 -14.15 4.36 -7.03
N ASN A 35 -14.39 4.46 -8.34
CA ASN A 35 -13.57 3.83 -9.37
C ASN A 35 -12.68 4.88 -10.04
N GLU A 36 -11.37 4.77 -9.88
CA GLU A 36 -10.39 5.62 -10.53
C GLU A 36 -9.86 4.91 -11.78
N ALA A 37 -10.47 5.22 -12.92
CA ALA A 37 -10.19 4.63 -14.23
C ALA A 37 -8.95 5.24 -14.91
N ARG A 38 -7.85 5.37 -14.16
CA ARG A 38 -6.55 5.81 -14.67
C ARG A 38 -5.43 5.27 -13.79
N VAL A 39 -4.22 5.21 -14.35
CA VAL A 39 -3.02 4.97 -13.55
C VAL A 39 -2.55 6.27 -12.90
N PHE A 40 -1.82 6.14 -11.80
CA PHE A 40 -1.13 7.28 -11.19
C PHE A 40 0.07 7.69 -12.02
N THR A 41 0.33 9.00 -11.98
CA THR A 41 1.37 9.72 -12.73
C THR A 41 2.21 10.56 -11.76
N TYR A 42 3.17 11.32 -12.27
CA TYR A 42 3.94 12.29 -11.47
C TYR A 42 3.08 13.36 -10.77
N LYS A 43 1.82 13.54 -11.19
CA LYS A 43 0.88 14.49 -10.58
C LYS A 43 0.21 13.96 -9.30
N ASP A 44 0.31 12.66 -9.05
CA ASP A 44 -0.33 11.99 -7.91
C ASP A 44 0.65 11.88 -6.73
N THR A 45 0.63 12.88 -5.83
CA THR A 45 1.67 13.05 -4.81
C THR A 45 1.23 12.77 -3.37
N ALA A 46 0.01 12.29 -3.16
CA ALA A 46 -0.56 12.13 -1.81
C ALA A 46 0.07 10.99 -1.01
N VAL A 47 0.44 9.91 -1.70
CA VAL A 47 1.15 8.76 -1.13
C VAL A 47 2.43 8.58 -1.91
N VAL A 48 3.56 8.48 -1.21
CA VAL A 48 4.85 8.21 -1.85
C VAL A 48 4.84 6.86 -2.55
N THR A 49 5.70 6.70 -3.55
CA THR A 49 5.80 5.47 -4.36
C THR A 49 4.49 5.02 -5.01
N PRO A 50 3.72 5.93 -5.64
CA PRO A 50 2.42 5.59 -6.21
C PRO A 50 2.54 4.46 -7.23
N ASN A 51 1.52 3.60 -7.27
CA ASN A 51 1.47 2.45 -8.16
C ASN A 51 0.90 2.87 -9.53
N SER A 52 1.59 2.49 -10.61
CA SER A 52 1.13 2.73 -11.99
C SER A 52 0.77 1.42 -12.74
N ASP A 53 0.77 0.27 -12.06
CA ASP A 53 0.42 -1.03 -12.65
C ASP A 53 -1.09 -1.33 -12.63
N THR A 54 -1.78 -0.86 -11.59
CA THR A 54 -3.18 -1.22 -11.33
C THR A 54 -4.00 0.03 -11.01
N PRO A 55 -4.95 0.44 -11.87
CA PRO A 55 -5.95 1.43 -11.50
C PRO A 55 -6.72 1.01 -10.24
N TYR A 56 -7.00 1.99 -9.39
CA TYR A 56 -7.59 1.78 -8.07
C TYR A 56 -9.11 1.92 -8.09
N SER A 57 -9.79 1.07 -7.32
CA SER A 57 -11.07 1.46 -6.72
C SER A 57 -10.92 1.48 -5.21
N LEU A 58 -11.68 2.34 -4.54
CA LEU A 58 -11.56 2.56 -3.10
C LEU A 58 -12.94 2.66 -2.47
N VAL A 59 -13.11 2.08 -1.29
CA VAL A 59 -14.21 2.40 -0.38
C VAL A 59 -13.69 2.46 1.05
N TRP A 60 -14.05 3.50 1.78
CA TRP A 60 -13.94 3.54 3.23
C TRP A 60 -15.23 3.03 3.82
N LEU A 61 -15.16 1.98 4.62
CA LEU A 61 -16.32 1.35 5.25
C LEU A 61 -16.58 1.98 6.62
N ASP A 62 -17.83 2.33 6.89
CA ASP A 62 -18.36 2.58 8.23
C ASP A 62 -19.26 1.40 8.62
N LEU A 63 -18.74 0.57 9.52
CA LEU A 63 -19.32 -0.70 9.94
C LEU A 63 -20.13 -0.60 11.25
N ARG A 64 -20.42 0.63 11.72
CA ARG A 64 -21.08 0.86 13.02
C ARG A 64 -22.57 0.54 13.00
N ALA A 65 -23.26 0.83 11.90
CA ALA A 65 -24.70 0.59 11.77
C ALA A 65 -24.98 -0.87 11.40
N GLU A 66 -24.24 -1.39 10.41
CA GLU A 66 -24.37 -2.75 9.90
C GLU A 66 -23.13 -3.18 9.10
N PRO A 67 -22.97 -4.49 8.82
CA PRO A 67 -21.98 -4.98 7.86
C PRO A 67 -22.19 -4.44 6.44
N MET A 68 -21.12 -4.48 5.66
CA MET A 68 -21.12 -4.14 4.24
C MET A 68 -20.86 -5.40 3.41
N VAL A 69 -21.59 -5.55 2.31
CA VAL A 69 -21.35 -6.60 1.30
C VAL A 69 -20.50 -6.01 0.19
N ILE A 70 -19.33 -6.61 -0.03
CA ILE A 70 -18.43 -6.34 -1.15
C ILE A 70 -18.67 -7.38 -2.23
N SER A 71 -19.13 -6.95 -3.40
CA SER A 71 -19.36 -7.82 -4.56
C SER A 71 -18.27 -7.59 -5.60
N VAL A 72 -17.73 -8.68 -6.16
CA VAL A 72 -16.79 -8.64 -7.28
C VAL A 72 -17.41 -9.36 -8.49
N PRO A 73 -17.20 -8.84 -9.71
CA PRO A 73 -17.67 -9.49 -10.93
C PRO A 73 -16.79 -10.68 -11.29
N ALA A 74 -17.17 -11.40 -12.34
CA ALA A 74 -16.24 -12.27 -13.04
C ALA A 74 -15.07 -11.44 -13.57
N VAL A 75 -13.84 -11.92 -13.34
CA VAL A 75 -12.62 -11.32 -13.89
C VAL A 75 -12.00 -12.31 -14.87
N GLU A 76 -11.46 -11.81 -15.97
CA GLU A 76 -10.75 -12.63 -16.96
C GLU A 76 -9.60 -13.39 -16.30
N LYS A 77 -9.39 -14.65 -16.69
CA LYS A 77 -8.42 -15.55 -16.04
C LYS A 77 -7.01 -15.00 -16.05
N GLU A 78 -6.63 -14.34 -17.14
CA GLU A 78 -5.31 -13.77 -17.36
C GLU A 78 -5.11 -12.43 -16.61
N ARG A 79 -6.18 -11.82 -16.10
CA ARG A 79 -6.14 -10.53 -15.44
C ARG A 79 -6.09 -10.69 -13.93
N TYR A 80 -5.01 -10.21 -13.35
CA TYR A 80 -4.92 -10.11 -11.91
C TYR A 80 -5.87 -9.04 -11.35
N TYR A 81 -6.54 -9.36 -10.26
CA TYR A 81 -7.19 -8.39 -9.41
C TYR A 81 -7.07 -8.77 -7.94
N SER A 82 -7.10 -7.77 -7.07
CA SER A 82 -7.21 -7.98 -5.64
C SER A 82 -7.99 -6.87 -4.95
N VAL A 83 -8.60 -7.21 -3.83
CA VAL A 83 -9.34 -6.35 -2.94
C VAL A 83 -8.75 -6.59 -1.55
N GLN A 84 -7.93 -5.64 -1.12
CA GLN A 84 -7.29 -5.64 0.18
C GLN A 84 -8.23 -5.02 1.20
N LEU A 85 -8.45 -5.72 2.31
CA LEU A 85 -9.22 -5.24 3.44
C LEU A 85 -8.26 -4.85 4.58
N CYS A 86 -8.20 -3.56 4.91
CA CYS A 86 -7.27 -3.03 5.90
C CYS A 86 -8.01 -2.21 6.97
N ASP A 87 -7.78 -2.52 8.25
CA ASP A 87 -8.49 -1.90 9.36
C ASP A 87 -7.77 -0.62 9.87
N GLY A 88 -8.34 0.04 10.88
CA GLY A 88 -7.82 1.27 11.46
C GLY A 88 -6.51 1.10 12.23
N ASN A 89 -6.10 -0.14 12.53
CA ASN A 89 -4.78 -0.47 13.05
C ASN A 89 -3.74 -0.66 11.94
N THR A 90 -4.16 -0.56 10.68
CA THR A 90 -3.41 -0.94 9.47
C THR A 90 -3.04 -2.42 9.43
N TYR A 91 -3.92 -3.29 9.92
CA TYR A 91 -3.81 -4.73 9.69
C TYR A 91 -4.58 -5.13 8.44
N ASN A 92 -3.95 -5.92 7.57
CA ASN A 92 -4.62 -6.56 6.46
C ASN A 92 -5.39 -7.77 7.01
N TYR A 93 -6.71 -7.66 7.14
CA TYR A 93 -7.53 -8.73 7.74
C TYR A 93 -8.19 -9.63 6.69
N GLY A 94 -7.97 -9.35 5.40
CA GLY A 94 -8.50 -10.17 4.33
C GLY A 94 -8.12 -9.71 2.94
N TYR A 95 -8.21 -10.66 2.02
CA TYR A 95 -8.08 -10.46 0.59
C TYR A 95 -9.22 -11.16 -0.13
N ILE A 96 -9.76 -10.50 -1.16
CA ILE A 96 -10.62 -11.08 -2.20
C ILE A 96 -9.87 -10.87 -3.51
N GLY A 97 -9.79 -11.85 -4.39
CA GLY A 97 -8.99 -11.68 -5.61
C GLY A 97 -8.50 -12.97 -6.24
N SER A 98 -7.78 -12.80 -7.36
CA SER A 98 -7.18 -13.89 -8.14
C SER A 98 -6.46 -14.92 -7.26
N ARG A 99 -5.67 -14.46 -6.27
CA ARG A 99 -4.98 -15.33 -5.33
C ARG A 99 -5.89 -15.89 -4.24
N ALA A 100 -6.65 -15.01 -3.57
CA ALA A 100 -7.25 -15.33 -2.28
C ALA A 100 -8.61 -16.04 -2.38
N THR A 101 -9.37 -15.79 -3.46
CA THR A 101 -10.74 -16.28 -3.61
C THR A 101 -11.08 -16.73 -5.04
N GLY A 102 -10.16 -16.59 -5.99
CA GLY A 102 -10.36 -16.92 -7.40
C GLY A 102 -11.02 -15.79 -8.21
N ILE A 103 -11.32 -16.10 -9.48
CA ILE A 103 -11.80 -15.13 -10.49
C ILE A 103 -13.32 -15.11 -10.69
N GLU A 104 -14.02 -16.05 -10.05
CA GLU A 104 -15.47 -16.17 -10.16
C GLU A 104 -16.20 -15.06 -9.38
N PRO A 105 -17.33 -14.54 -9.90
CA PRO A 105 -18.09 -13.50 -9.24
C PRO A 105 -18.54 -13.95 -7.86
N GLY A 106 -18.59 -13.03 -6.89
CA GLY A 106 -18.98 -13.39 -5.54
C GLY A 106 -19.25 -12.22 -4.62
N ASP A 107 -20.03 -12.51 -3.58
CA ASP A 107 -20.40 -11.59 -2.51
C ASP A 107 -19.65 -11.97 -1.22
N TYR A 108 -19.05 -10.98 -0.57
CA TYR A 108 -18.23 -11.13 0.62
C TYR A 108 -18.71 -10.16 1.69
N LEU A 109 -18.90 -10.65 2.91
CA LEU A 109 -19.40 -9.83 4.01
C LEU A 109 -18.23 -9.27 4.81
N VAL A 110 -18.21 -7.95 5.00
CA VAL A 110 -17.26 -7.25 5.86
C VAL A 110 -18.00 -6.73 7.09
N THR A 111 -17.57 -7.14 8.27
CA THR A 111 -18.26 -6.86 9.54
C THR A 111 -17.40 -6.02 10.47
N GLY A 112 -18.04 -5.17 11.28
CA GLY A 112 -17.37 -4.46 12.36
C GLY A 112 -17.00 -5.37 13.54
N PRO A 113 -16.22 -4.88 14.51
CA PRO A 113 -15.66 -5.69 15.60
C PRO A 113 -16.73 -6.30 16.53
N GLY A 114 -17.90 -5.67 16.66
CA GLY A 114 -18.98 -6.11 17.55
C GLY A 114 -20.06 -6.97 16.91
N TRP A 115 -19.95 -7.31 15.61
CA TRP A 115 -21.00 -8.06 14.91
C TRP A 115 -21.09 -9.50 15.40
N LYS A 116 -22.32 -9.97 15.62
CA LYS A 116 -22.66 -11.34 16.09
C LYS A 116 -23.78 -11.99 15.27
N GLY A 117 -24.08 -11.44 14.10
CA GLY A 117 -25.13 -11.97 13.24
C GLY A 117 -24.71 -13.30 12.59
N GLU A 118 -25.67 -13.92 11.88
CA GLU A 118 -25.40 -15.09 11.06
C GLU A 118 -24.95 -14.68 9.67
N THR A 119 -24.14 -15.53 9.02
CA THR A 119 -23.76 -15.35 7.62
C THR A 119 -24.97 -15.58 6.72
N PRO A 120 -25.42 -14.58 5.94
CA PRO A 120 -26.53 -14.77 5.02
C PRO A 120 -26.21 -15.72 3.88
N ALA A 121 -27.23 -16.37 3.32
CA ALA A 121 -27.09 -17.20 2.14
C ALA A 121 -26.50 -16.41 0.95
N GLY A 122 -25.61 -17.05 0.19
CA GLY A 122 -24.94 -16.45 -0.96
C GLY A 122 -23.62 -15.73 -0.63
N ILE A 123 -23.35 -15.40 0.64
CA ILE A 123 -22.06 -14.87 1.06
C ILE A 123 -21.00 -15.98 1.00
N LYS A 124 -19.93 -15.77 0.24
CA LYS A 124 -18.83 -16.73 0.08
C LYS A 124 -17.89 -16.77 1.29
N LYS A 125 -17.64 -15.62 1.91
CA LYS A 125 -16.76 -15.49 3.08
C LYS A 125 -17.11 -14.26 3.90
N VAL A 126 -16.90 -14.36 5.20
CA VAL A 126 -17.01 -13.24 6.15
C VAL A 126 -15.61 -12.80 6.57
N PHE A 127 -15.38 -11.50 6.59
CA PHE A 127 -14.18 -10.85 7.07
C PHE A 127 -14.54 -9.89 8.20
N GLN A 128 -13.86 -10.01 9.34
CA GLN A 128 -14.15 -9.19 10.51
C GLN A 128 -13.03 -8.16 10.72
N SER A 129 -13.37 -6.89 10.57
CA SER A 129 -12.48 -5.78 10.89
C SER A 129 -12.33 -5.63 12.40
N SER A 130 -11.10 -5.35 12.88
CA SER A 130 -10.88 -5.05 14.30
C SER A 130 -11.35 -3.66 14.71
N THR A 131 -11.68 -2.79 13.75
CA THR A 131 -12.13 -1.40 13.95
C THR A 131 -13.45 -1.14 13.20
N PRO A 132 -14.28 -0.18 13.65
CA PRO A 132 -15.51 0.22 12.97
C PRO A 132 -15.29 0.86 11.59
N PHE A 133 -14.11 1.46 11.36
CA PHE A 133 -13.74 2.02 10.07
C PHE A 133 -12.63 1.19 9.42
N SER A 134 -12.75 0.93 8.13
CA SER A 134 -11.78 0.15 7.36
C SER A 134 -11.68 0.68 5.93
N ILE A 135 -10.47 0.69 5.37
CA ILE A 135 -10.28 0.94 3.95
C ILE A 135 -10.30 -0.38 3.18
N THR A 136 -10.99 -0.38 2.05
CA THR A 136 -11.01 -1.47 1.08
C THR A 136 -10.40 -0.96 -0.23
N ILE A 137 -9.32 -1.60 -0.65
CA ILE A 137 -8.50 -1.17 -1.80
C ILE A 137 -8.57 -2.22 -2.90
N PHE A 138 -9.22 -1.87 -4.00
CA PHE A 138 -9.30 -2.70 -5.20
C PHE A 138 -8.16 -2.33 -6.14
N ARG A 139 -7.50 -3.34 -6.69
CA ARG A 139 -6.45 -3.24 -7.70
C ARG A 139 -6.84 -4.12 -8.86
N THR A 140 -6.94 -3.54 -10.05
CA THR A 140 -7.23 -4.28 -11.28
C THR A 140 -6.04 -4.12 -12.22
N GLN A 141 -5.45 -5.21 -12.69
CA GLN A 141 -4.30 -5.15 -13.60
C GLN A 141 -4.66 -4.44 -14.91
N LEU A 142 -3.79 -3.51 -15.32
CA LEU A 142 -3.79 -2.91 -16.65
C LEU A 142 -2.68 -3.55 -17.49
N PHE A 143 -3.01 -4.13 -18.65
CA PHE A 143 -1.99 -4.75 -19.50
C PHE A 143 -1.20 -3.71 -20.30
N ASN A 144 -1.88 -2.68 -20.81
CA ASN A 144 -1.32 -1.57 -21.55
C ASN A 144 -2.36 -0.42 -21.59
N ALA A 145 -2.02 0.71 -22.21
CA ALA A 145 -2.92 1.86 -22.26
C ALA A 145 -4.28 1.57 -22.95
N ASP A 146 -4.28 0.75 -24.00
CA ASP A 146 -5.47 0.41 -24.79
C ASP A 146 -6.41 -0.55 -24.04
N ASP A 147 -5.93 -1.20 -22.99
CA ASP A 147 -6.69 -2.13 -22.15
C ASP A 147 -7.55 -1.42 -21.07
N MET A 148 -7.45 -0.10 -20.95
CA MET A 148 -8.21 0.67 -19.95
C MET A 148 -9.74 0.41 -20.01
N PRO A 149 -10.41 0.30 -21.18
CA PRO A 149 -11.84 -0.02 -21.22
C PRO A 149 -12.20 -1.35 -20.53
N ASN A 150 -11.33 -2.36 -20.56
CA ASN A 150 -11.56 -3.62 -19.86
C ASN A 150 -11.41 -3.45 -18.35
N VAL A 151 -10.45 -2.64 -17.90
CA VAL A 151 -10.33 -2.25 -16.49
C VAL A 151 -11.60 -1.54 -16.01
N VAL A 152 -12.11 -0.57 -16.78
CA VAL A 152 -13.36 0.13 -16.46
C VAL A 152 -14.53 -0.85 -16.37
N LYS A 153 -14.63 -1.82 -17.29
CA LYS A 153 -15.67 -2.84 -17.27
C LYS A 153 -15.63 -3.66 -15.97
N VAL A 154 -14.44 -4.11 -15.54
CA VAL A 154 -14.28 -4.82 -14.27
C VAL A 154 -14.63 -3.90 -13.09
N GLN A 155 -14.10 -2.68 -13.05
CA GLN A 155 -14.38 -1.71 -11.98
C GLN A 155 -15.86 -1.37 -11.85
N SER A 156 -16.60 -1.28 -12.96
CA SER A 156 -18.05 -1.05 -12.97
C SER A 156 -18.86 -2.20 -12.37
N GLY A 157 -18.27 -3.40 -12.30
CA GLY A 157 -18.88 -4.57 -11.69
C GLY A 157 -18.65 -4.66 -10.17
N TYR A 158 -17.69 -3.91 -9.60
CA TYR A 158 -17.50 -3.84 -8.17
C TYR A 158 -18.68 -3.15 -7.49
N LYS A 159 -19.12 -3.68 -6.34
CA LYS A 159 -20.16 -3.06 -5.52
C LYS A 159 -19.78 -3.10 -4.05
N ALA A 160 -20.16 -2.05 -3.33
CA ALA A 160 -20.19 -2.00 -1.88
C ALA A 160 -21.61 -1.57 -1.48
N GLN A 161 -22.31 -2.38 -0.69
CA GLN A 161 -23.67 -2.06 -0.26
C GLN A 161 -23.92 -2.53 1.19
N PRO A 162 -24.77 -1.83 1.96
CA PRO A 162 -25.16 -2.29 3.29
C PRO A 162 -25.83 -3.66 3.25
N LEU A 163 -25.66 -4.45 4.32
CA LEU A 163 -26.24 -5.79 4.41
C LEU A 163 -27.76 -5.78 4.26
N SER A 164 -28.45 -4.83 4.88
CA SER A 164 -29.90 -4.63 4.77
C SER A 164 -30.33 -4.45 3.31
N ALA A 165 -29.60 -3.64 2.54
CA ALA A 165 -29.85 -3.44 1.11
C ALA A 165 -29.63 -4.73 0.30
N PHE A 166 -28.56 -5.47 0.57
CA PHE A 166 -28.30 -6.78 -0.06
C PHE A 166 -29.43 -7.78 0.20
N LEU A 167 -29.92 -7.84 1.44
CA LEU A 167 -31.01 -8.73 1.86
C LEU A 167 -32.42 -8.21 1.51
N LYS A 168 -32.52 -6.99 0.96
CA LYS A 168 -33.79 -6.29 0.72
C LYS A 168 -34.65 -6.16 1.98
N GLN A 169 -33.99 -5.87 3.11
CA GLN A 169 -34.59 -5.65 4.41
C GLN A 169 -34.54 -4.17 4.79
N PRO A 170 -35.39 -3.72 5.73
CA PRO A 170 -35.28 -2.37 6.28
C PRO A 170 -33.89 -2.12 6.86
N ALA A 171 -33.33 -0.95 6.55
CA ALA A 171 -32.06 -0.53 7.15
C ALA A 171 -32.21 -0.39 8.69
N PRO A 172 -31.20 -0.78 9.47
CA PRO A 172 -31.16 -0.49 10.89
C PRO A 172 -31.02 1.03 11.12
N PRO A 173 -31.21 1.50 12.37
CA PRO A 173 -30.93 2.90 12.70
C PRO A 173 -29.52 3.30 12.26
N ALA A 174 -29.41 4.47 11.62
CA ALA A 174 -28.12 5.00 11.20
C ALA A 174 -27.18 5.17 12.40
N ALA A 175 -25.88 4.95 12.17
CA ALA A 175 -24.88 5.23 13.19
C ALA A 175 -24.89 6.72 13.57
N PRO A 176 -24.64 7.07 14.84
CA PRO A 176 -24.57 8.46 15.25
C PRO A 176 -23.56 9.24 14.41
N LYS A 177 -23.92 10.47 14.04
CA LYS A 177 -23.00 11.38 13.37
C LYS A 177 -21.80 11.65 14.27
N ILE A 178 -20.61 11.57 13.70
CA ILE A 178 -19.36 11.93 14.38
C ILE A 178 -18.95 13.33 13.92
N ASP A 179 -18.53 14.15 14.87
CA ASP A 179 -17.75 15.35 14.59
C ASP A 179 -16.27 14.97 14.73
N PHE A 180 -15.65 14.62 13.61
CA PHE A 180 -14.28 14.11 13.64
C PHE A 180 -13.30 15.28 13.85
N VAL A 181 -12.30 15.10 14.72
CA VAL A 181 -11.19 16.05 14.85
C VAL A 181 -10.45 16.14 13.49
N PRO A 182 -10.41 17.31 12.83
CA PRO A 182 -9.81 17.44 11.51
C PRO A 182 -8.34 17.01 11.52
N ALA A 183 -7.93 16.22 10.52
CA ALA A 183 -6.53 15.82 10.35
C ALA A 183 -6.12 15.82 8.88
N THR A 184 -4.84 16.07 8.65
CA THR A 184 -4.20 16.00 7.32
C THR A 184 -2.89 15.26 7.42
N THR A 185 -2.47 14.61 6.34
CA THR A 185 -1.18 13.89 6.26
C THR A 185 -0.01 14.85 6.50
N LYS A 186 -0.11 16.08 5.97
CA LYS A 186 0.87 17.16 6.22
C LYS A 186 0.92 17.60 7.70
N GLY A 187 -0.20 17.54 8.41
CA GLY A 187 -0.32 17.96 9.81
C GLY A 187 0.21 16.93 10.83
N ILE A 188 0.47 15.68 10.44
CA ILE A 188 0.83 14.59 11.37
C ILE A 188 2.01 14.97 12.26
N LYS A 189 3.07 15.58 11.69
CA LYS A 189 4.27 15.92 12.48
C LYS A 189 3.99 16.98 13.56
N ALA A 190 3.07 17.91 13.29
CA ALA A 190 2.73 18.98 14.22
C ALA A 190 1.72 18.51 15.29
N ASN A 191 0.76 17.67 14.89
CA ASN A 191 -0.43 17.37 15.71
C ASN A 191 -0.51 15.88 16.11
N PHE A 192 0.62 15.17 16.11
CA PHE A 192 0.66 13.71 16.23
C PHE A 192 -0.20 13.15 17.37
N TYR A 193 -0.08 13.73 18.57
CA TYR A 193 -0.73 13.20 19.77
C TYR A 193 -2.21 13.55 19.85
N GLU A 194 -2.62 14.71 19.34
CA GLU A 194 -4.03 15.07 19.17
C GLU A 194 -4.72 14.13 18.17
N TYR A 195 -4.05 13.86 17.05
CA TYR A 195 -4.56 12.90 16.06
C TYR A 195 -4.58 11.48 16.63
N LEU A 196 -3.61 11.11 17.45
CA LEU A 196 -3.59 9.80 18.10
C LEU A 196 -4.74 9.66 19.09
N ASP A 197 -4.99 10.69 19.90
CA ASP A 197 -6.10 10.74 20.85
C ASP A 197 -7.44 10.56 20.13
N ALA A 198 -7.69 11.38 19.10
CA ALA A 198 -8.89 11.30 18.26
C ALA A 198 -9.06 9.95 17.56
N ALA A 199 -7.97 9.37 17.04
CA ALA A 199 -8.03 8.08 16.35
C ALA A 199 -8.31 6.92 17.30
N LEU A 200 -7.79 6.97 18.54
CA LEU A 200 -7.92 5.90 19.52
C LEU A 200 -9.35 5.73 20.06
N GLU A 201 -10.23 6.71 19.87
CA GLU A 201 -11.69 6.59 20.10
C GLU A 201 -12.33 5.52 19.19
N PHE A 202 -11.73 5.26 18.03
CA PHE A 202 -12.23 4.31 17.04
C PHE A 202 -11.40 3.04 16.95
N VAL A 203 -10.40 2.86 17.83
CA VAL A 203 -9.57 1.65 17.87
C VAL A 203 -9.88 0.91 19.17
N PRO A 204 -10.68 -0.18 19.11
CA PRO A 204 -10.94 -1.02 20.27
C PRO A 204 -9.63 -1.52 20.87
N GLU A 205 -9.54 -1.46 22.21
CA GLU A 205 -8.41 -2.03 22.94
C GLU A 205 -8.37 -3.54 22.77
N SER A 206 -7.16 -4.07 22.74
CA SER A 206 -6.93 -5.49 22.56
C SER A 206 -5.91 -6.03 23.56
N PRO A 207 -5.88 -7.37 23.80
CA PRO A 207 -4.95 -7.94 24.78
C PRO A 207 -3.49 -7.55 24.54
N ASP A 208 -3.07 -7.46 23.27
CA ASP A 208 -1.68 -7.19 22.90
C ASP A 208 -1.28 -5.71 23.09
N ASP A 209 -2.24 -4.78 23.03
CA ASP A 209 -1.98 -3.34 23.16
C ASP A 209 -2.36 -2.74 24.52
N ARG A 210 -3.02 -3.50 25.40
CA ARG A 210 -3.48 -3.04 26.71
C ARG A 210 -2.40 -2.33 27.52
N ASP A 211 -1.19 -2.90 27.58
CA ASP A 211 -0.11 -2.34 28.39
C ASP A 211 0.44 -1.02 27.81
N ILE A 212 0.48 -0.88 26.48
CA ILE A 212 0.89 0.38 25.84
C ILE A 212 -0.23 1.42 25.87
N ARG A 213 -1.49 0.99 25.76
CA ARG A 213 -2.68 1.83 25.95
C ARG A 213 -2.75 2.39 27.36
N ALA A 214 -2.45 1.60 28.39
CA ALA A 214 -2.36 2.08 29.78
C ALA A 214 -1.28 3.16 29.96
N LYS A 215 -0.12 3.02 29.31
CA LYS A 215 0.95 4.04 29.31
C LYS A 215 0.56 5.32 28.58
N LEU A 216 -0.22 5.22 27.50
CA LEU A 216 -0.78 6.40 26.82
C LEU A 216 -1.82 7.09 27.70
N ALA A 217 -2.69 6.32 28.34
CA ALA A 217 -3.71 6.85 29.24
C ALA A 217 -3.10 7.59 30.44
N SER A 218 -1.95 7.17 30.96
CA SER A 218 -1.26 7.87 32.07
C SER A 218 -0.76 9.27 31.71
N ILE A 219 -0.66 9.59 30.41
CA ILE A 219 -0.32 10.93 29.92
C ILE A 219 -1.52 11.64 29.26
N GLY A 220 -2.73 11.12 29.47
CA GLY A 220 -3.97 11.74 28.99
C GLY A 220 -4.37 11.41 27.56
N ILE A 221 -3.78 10.38 26.94
CA ILE A 221 -4.11 9.96 25.56
C ILE A 221 -4.98 8.69 25.58
N GLY A 222 -6.12 8.73 24.88
CA GLY A 222 -7.02 7.60 24.64
C GLY A 222 -8.47 7.90 25.02
N PRO A 223 -9.37 6.90 24.86
CA PRO A 223 -10.81 7.12 24.99
C PRO A 223 -11.25 7.77 26.30
N GLY A 224 -12.05 8.83 26.19
CA GLY A 224 -12.56 9.58 27.35
C GLY A 224 -11.47 10.34 28.13
N LYS A 225 -10.30 10.52 27.53
CA LYS A 225 -9.24 11.42 28.01
C LYS A 225 -9.19 12.66 27.13
N ILE A 226 -8.40 13.63 27.55
CA ILE A 226 -8.16 14.86 26.79
C ILE A 226 -6.66 15.08 26.83
N PHE A 227 -6.02 14.93 25.67
CA PHE A 227 -4.64 15.36 25.49
C PHE A 227 -4.61 16.73 24.82
N ASP A 228 -4.22 17.76 25.56
CA ASP A 228 -3.94 19.07 24.98
C ASP A 228 -2.46 19.42 25.15
N PHE A 229 -1.73 19.40 24.05
CA PHE A 229 -0.30 19.72 24.04
C PHE A 229 -0.05 21.13 24.58
N LYS A 230 -0.97 22.08 24.38
CA LYS A 230 -0.79 23.48 24.80
C LYS A 230 -0.83 23.65 26.31
N ASP A 231 -1.53 22.77 27.01
CA ASP A 231 -1.76 22.83 28.46
C ASP A 231 -0.65 22.12 29.26
N LEU A 232 0.23 21.38 28.57
CA LEU A 232 1.40 20.76 29.20
C LEU A 232 2.42 21.78 29.69
N SER A 233 3.10 21.45 30.80
CA SER A 233 4.31 22.16 31.26
C SER A 233 5.40 22.14 30.18
N LEU A 234 6.32 23.12 30.21
CA LEU A 234 7.43 23.16 29.25
C LEU A 234 8.30 21.89 29.28
N GLU A 235 8.50 21.33 30.48
CA GLU A 235 9.22 20.08 30.66
C GLU A 235 8.51 18.91 29.98
N HIS A 236 7.19 18.76 30.18
CA HIS A 236 6.42 17.71 29.53
C HIS A 236 6.34 17.89 28.02
N LYS A 237 6.19 19.13 27.52
CA LYS A 237 6.27 19.44 26.08
C LYS A 237 7.60 18.98 25.49
N ALA A 238 8.71 19.32 26.14
CA ALA A 238 10.04 18.92 25.70
C ALA A 238 10.20 17.39 25.72
N ALA A 239 9.77 16.72 26.79
CA ALA A 239 9.84 15.26 26.90
C ALA A 239 9.05 14.55 25.79
N VAL A 240 7.83 15.01 25.50
CA VAL A 240 6.94 14.47 24.46
C VAL A 240 7.54 14.63 23.06
N LEU A 241 8.12 15.80 22.76
CA LEU A 241 8.77 16.09 21.48
C LEU A 241 10.08 15.30 21.30
N LEU A 242 10.91 15.20 22.33
CA LEU A 242 12.14 14.38 22.31
C LEU A 242 11.81 12.90 22.14
N ALA A 243 10.79 12.38 22.85
CA ALA A 243 10.32 11.01 22.70
C ALA A 243 9.76 10.73 21.30
N MET A 244 9.05 11.70 20.71
CA MET A 244 8.58 11.62 19.32
C MET A 244 9.75 11.55 18.35
N LYS A 245 10.74 12.45 18.47
CA LYS A 245 11.94 12.42 17.61
C LYS A 245 12.69 11.09 17.75
N ALA A 246 12.95 10.62 18.97
CA ALA A 246 13.63 9.36 19.20
C ALA A 246 12.86 8.15 18.62
N GLY A 247 11.54 8.19 18.69
CA GLY A 247 10.67 7.21 18.03
C GLY A 247 10.80 7.28 16.51
N ASP A 248 10.73 8.46 15.93
CA ASP A 248 10.83 8.67 14.48
C ASP A 248 12.21 8.29 13.92
N ASP A 249 13.29 8.59 14.65
CA ASP A 249 14.65 8.17 14.30
C ASP A 249 14.75 6.64 14.25
N LYS A 250 14.16 5.93 15.23
CA LYS A 250 14.10 4.45 15.24
C LYS A 250 13.31 3.90 14.06
N VAL A 251 12.14 4.47 13.76
CA VAL A 251 11.33 4.04 12.61
C VAL A 251 12.08 4.31 11.30
N SER A 252 12.73 5.47 11.16
CA SER A 252 13.53 5.82 9.99
C SER A 252 14.70 4.86 9.79
N ALA A 253 15.38 4.49 10.87
CA ALA A 253 16.45 3.50 10.83
C ALA A 253 15.93 2.11 10.46
N ALA A 254 14.74 1.70 10.95
CA ALA A 254 14.10 0.46 10.53
C ALA A 254 13.72 0.48 9.05
N VAL A 255 13.28 1.63 8.53
CA VAL A 255 12.99 1.81 7.10
C VAL A 255 14.25 1.70 6.25
N ALA A 256 15.30 2.45 6.61
CA ALA A 256 16.55 2.46 5.86
C ALA A 256 17.28 1.10 5.87
N ASN A 257 17.19 0.36 6.98
CA ASN A 257 17.84 -0.93 7.17
C ASN A 257 16.88 -2.12 6.99
N GLY A 258 15.66 -1.90 6.49
CA GLY A 258 14.70 -2.97 6.26
C GLY A 258 15.20 -3.92 5.16
N GLY A 259 15.15 -5.23 5.43
CA GLY A 259 15.34 -6.29 4.44
C GLY A 259 16.76 -6.84 4.37
N LYS A 260 16.96 -7.85 3.53
CA LYS A 260 18.30 -8.34 3.19
C LYS A 260 18.78 -7.67 1.91
N ASP A 261 20.07 -7.38 1.84
CA ASP A 261 20.70 -6.94 0.61
C ASP A 261 20.88 -8.15 -0.32
N GLN A 262 20.34 -8.06 -1.53
CA GLN A 262 20.48 -9.06 -2.58
C GLN A 262 20.83 -8.32 -3.87
N SER A 263 22.11 -8.30 -4.23
CA SER A 263 22.62 -7.59 -5.40
C SER A 263 22.26 -6.09 -5.42
N GLY A 264 22.31 -5.44 -4.26
CA GLY A 264 21.94 -4.03 -4.09
C GLY A 264 20.44 -3.78 -3.87
N TRP A 265 19.59 -4.81 -3.97
CA TRP A 265 18.16 -4.70 -3.65
C TRP A 265 17.90 -5.02 -2.18
N ARG A 266 17.03 -4.22 -1.55
CA ARG A 266 16.47 -4.50 -0.23
C ARG A 266 15.25 -5.39 -0.40
N VAL A 267 15.35 -6.64 0.07
CA VAL A 267 14.29 -7.65 -0.08
C VAL A 267 13.76 -8.09 1.28
N GLY A 268 12.43 -8.09 1.43
CA GLY A 268 11.73 -8.65 2.60
C GLY A 268 11.76 -7.83 3.89
N GLY A 269 12.06 -6.53 3.81
CA GLY A 269 12.25 -5.70 5.00
C GLY A 269 11.00 -5.25 5.72
N LEU A 270 10.01 -4.78 4.97
CA LEU A 270 8.80 -4.14 5.48
C LEU A 270 7.66 -4.57 4.57
N SER A 271 6.89 -5.56 5.01
CA SER A 271 5.73 -6.05 4.28
C SER A 271 4.47 -5.82 5.10
N GLY A 272 3.34 -5.71 4.42
CA GLY A 272 2.04 -5.73 5.10
C GLY A 272 1.83 -7.04 5.86
N GLY A 273 0.80 -7.04 6.69
CA GLY A 273 0.42 -8.23 7.43
C GLY A 273 -0.85 -8.03 8.22
N ASP A 274 -1.38 -9.14 8.70
CA ASP A 274 -2.42 -9.15 9.71
C ASP A 274 -1.84 -8.95 11.12
N ARG A 275 -2.72 -8.91 12.12
CA ARG A 275 -2.32 -8.78 13.52
C ARG A 275 -1.38 -9.89 13.98
N ALA A 276 -1.65 -11.13 13.56
CA ALA A 276 -0.85 -12.30 13.94
C ALA A 276 0.57 -12.21 13.36
N SER A 277 0.70 -11.73 12.12
CA SER A 277 1.97 -11.54 11.42
C SER A 277 2.84 -10.48 12.08
N PHE A 278 2.24 -9.39 12.56
CA PHE A 278 2.99 -8.39 13.32
C PHE A 278 3.34 -8.85 14.74
N ASN A 279 2.52 -9.68 15.38
CA ASN A 279 2.79 -10.28 16.70
C ASN A 279 3.28 -9.27 17.76
N GLY A 280 2.62 -8.11 17.86
CA GLY A 280 3.03 -7.04 18.79
C GLY A 280 4.32 -6.28 18.41
N ASN A 281 4.92 -6.53 17.24
CA ASN A 281 6.09 -5.80 16.76
C ASN A 281 5.70 -4.41 16.23
N TRP A 282 5.54 -3.47 17.16
CA TRP A 282 5.16 -2.09 16.88
C TRP A 282 6.17 -1.35 15.99
N LEU A 283 7.46 -1.67 16.10
CA LEU A 283 8.48 -1.03 15.27
C LEU A 283 8.36 -1.47 13.81
N ASN A 284 8.15 -2.76 13.55
CA ASN A 284 7.90 -3.24 12.19
C ASN A 284 6.63 -2.63 11.60
N ARG A 285 5.51 -2.63 12.36
CA ARG A 285 4.25 -2.03 11.90
C ARG A 285 4.41 -0.53 11.58
N ALA A 286 5.10 0.22 12.43
CA ALA A 286 5.42 1.63 12.18
C ALA A 286 6.34 1.82 10.97
N GLY A 287 7.34 0.95 10.79
CA GLY A 287 8.24 0.96 9.64
C GLY A 287 7.49 0.72 8.33
N VAL A 288 6.58 -0.26 8.30
CA VAL A 288 5.73 -0.54 7.13
C VAL A 288 4.87 0.66 6.80
N ALA A 289 4.17 1.25 7.78
CA ALA A 289 3.34 2.43 7.55
C ALA A 289 4.16 3.62 7.03
N LYS A 290 5.37 3.85 7.58
CA LYS A 290 6.25 4.93 7.14
C LYS A 290 6.84 4.71 5.74
N ALA A 291 7.15 3.47 5.39
CA ALA A 291 7.68 3.12 4.07
C ALA A 291 6.59 3.15 2.98
N GLY A 292 5.36 2.78 3.34
CA GLY A 292 4.20 2.78 2.46
C GLY A 292 3.00 2.19 3.19
N ILE A 293 2.16 3.05 3.77
CA ILE A 293 0.93 2.62 4.45
C ILE A 293 0.03 1.82 3.49
N TYR A 294 -0.66 0.82 4.03
CA TYR A 294 -1.45 -0.16 3.29
C TYR A 294 -0.63 -1.07 2.37
N ALA A 295 0.65 -1.30 2.70
CA ALA A 295 1.47 -2.33 2.07
C ALA A 295 0.74 -3.67 2.03
N ASN A 296 0.92 -4.41 0.94
CA ASN A 296 0.35 -5.74 0.80
C ASN A 296 1.13 -6.78 1.61
N ASP A 297 0.46 -7.87 1.96
CA ASP A 297 1.11 -9.06 2.50
C ASP A 297 2.07 -9.66 1.45
N PRO A 298 3.18 -10.30 1.88
CA PRO A 298 4.16 -10.90 0.96
C PRO A 298 3.57 -11.88 -0.06
N ASP A 299 2.56 -12.65 0.34
CA ASP A 299 1.90 -13.62 -0.52
C ASP A 299 1.09 -12.95 -1.64
N GLU A 300 0.64 -11.72 -1.42
CA GLU A 300 -0.10 -10.93 -2.40
C GLU A 300 0.85 -10.14 -3.30
N ALA A 301 1.84 -9.45 -2.74
CA ALA A 301 2.85 -8.74 -3.52
C ALA A 301 4.13 -8.45 -2.73
N MET A 302 5.27 -8.63 -3.40
CA MET A 302 6.61 -8.33 -2.87
C MET A 302 7.23 -7.11 -3.56
N TYR A 303 7.96 -6.29 -2.79
CA TYR A 303 8.50 -5.00 -3.23
C TYR A 303 10.03 -4.86 -3.04
N PRO A 304 10.87 -5.64 -3.76
CA PRO A 304 12.30 -5.35 -3.82
C PRO A 304 12.52 -3.90 -4.22
N ASN A 305 13.33 -3.17 -3.46
CA ASN A 305 13.61 -1.77 -3.77
C ASN A 305 15.08 -1.44 -3.63
N THR A 306 15.55 -0.45 -4.38
CA THR A 306 16.96 -0.07 -4.36
C THR A 306 17.18 1.40 -4.66
N ARG A 307 18.32 1.88 -4.15
CA ARG A 307 18.94 3.18 -4.39
C ARG A 307 20.40 3.03 -4.82
N LYS A 308 20.86 1.79 -4.98
CA LYS A 308 22.26 1.44 -5.08
C LYS A 308 22.52 0.47 -6.23
N ASP A 309 23.69 0.60 -6.85
CA ASP A 309 24.19 -0.40 -7.78
C ASP A 309 24.83 -1.60 -7.02
N THR A 310 25.31 -2.58 -7.79
CA THR A 310 26.00 -3.76 -7.24
C THR A 310 27.29 -3.47 -6.48
N GLN A 311 27.86 -2.26 -6.64
CA GLN A 311 29.06 -1.82 -5.92
C GLN A 311 28.69 -1.11 -4.60
N GLY A 312 27.39 -0.89 -4.36
CA GLY A 312 26.89 -0.18 -3.18
C GLY A 312 26.86 1.34 -3.34
N GLU A 313 27.18 1.85 -4.53
CA GLU A 313 27.17 3.27 -4.86
C GLU A 313 25.75 3.75 -5.14
N THR A 314 25.47 5.03 -4.84
CA THR A 314 24.14 5.60 -5.09
C THR A 314 23.88 5.67 -6.59
N LEU A 315 22.68 5.26 -7.00
CA LEU A 315 22.22 5.38 -8.38
C LEU A 315 21.91 6.86 -8.68
N ASP A 316 22.71 7.48 -9.56
CA ASP A 316 22.59 8.89 -9.95
C ASP A 316 22.65 9.02 -11.48
N THR A 317 21.48 9.23 -12.09
CA THR A 317 21.34 9.34 -13.55
C THR A 317 21.68 10.72 -14.11
N SER A 318 22.13 11.66 -13.26
CA SER A 318 22.82 12.87 -13.71
C SER A 318 24.29 12.63 -14.05
N GLN A 319 24.88 11.55 -13.53
CA GLN A 319 26.30 11.22 -13.67
C GLN A 319 26.55 10.02 -14.60
N HIS A 320 25.68 9.02 -14.53
CA HIS A 320 25.88 7.75 -15.23
C HIS A 320 24.58 7.23 -15.83
N SER A 321 24.70 6.41 -16.86
CA SER A 321 23.62 5.52 -17.29
C SER A 321 23.75 4.17 -16.59
N TYR A 322 22.64 3.48 -16.37
CA TYR A 322 22.64 2.18 -15.71
C TYR A 322 21.86 1.14 -16.52
N THR A 323 22.14 -0.12 -16.27
CA THR A 323 21.41 -1.25 -16.86
C THR A 323 20.98 -2.25 -15.80
N LEU A 324 19.83 -2.87 -16.06
CA LEU A 324 19.31 -4.01 -15.30
C LEU A 324 19.07 -5.16 -16.29
N THR A 325 19.81 -6.25 -16.17
CA THR A 325 19.71 -7.37 -17.11
C THR A 325 19.11 -8.59 -16.41
N PHE A 326 17.94 -9.04 -16.89
CA PHE A 326 17.36 -10.32 -16.50
C PHE A 326 17.97 -11.42 -17.38
N PRO A 327 18.65 -12.42 -16.80
CA PRO A 327 19.14 -13.57 -17.57
C PRO A 327 17.98 -14.31 -18.25
N ALA A 328 18.30 -15.00 -19.35
CA ALA A 328 17.31 -15.80 -20.09
C ALA A 328 16.57 -16.77 -19.16
N GLY A 329 15.23 -16.70 -19.15
CA GLY A 329 14.39 -17.55 -18.31
C GLY A 329 14.38 -17.23 -16.82
N GLN A 330 15.07 -16.18 -16.36
CA GLN A 330 15.20 -15.82 -14.93
C GLN A 330 14.43 -14.55 -14.55
N PHE A 331 13.29 -14.31 -15.21
CA PHE A 331 12.35 -13.26 -14.80
C PHE A 331 11.80 -13.51 -13.38
N PRO A 332 11.27 -12.47 -12.70
CA PRO A 332 10.63 -12.63 -11.41
C PRO A 332 9.58 -13.75 -11.37
N PRO A 333 9.67 -14.71 -10.43
CA PRO A 333 8.80 -15.89 -10.40
C PRO A 333 7.46 -15.57 -9.74
N VAL A 334 6.50 -15.14 -10.55
CA VAL A 334 5.16 -14.73 -10.14
C VAL A 334 4.08 -15.57 -10.82
N ASN A 335 2.91 -15.67 -10.20
CA ASN A 335 1.71 -16.27 -10.79
C ASN A 335 0.88 -15.25 -11.59
N ALA A 336 1.03 -13.95 -11.27
CA ALA A 336 0.34 -12.87 -11.97
C ALA A 336 1.29 -12.13 -12.91
N PHE A 337 1.93 -11.06 -12.43
CA PHE A 337 2.81 -10.22 -13.24
C PHE A 337 3.84 -9.51 -12.36
N TRP A 338 4.87 -8.97 -13.00
CA TRP A 338 5.87 -8.14 -12.33
C TRP A 338 6.09 -6.82 -13.06
N SER A 339 6.63 -5.83 -12.35
CA SER A 339 7.06 -4.56 -12.91
C SER A 339 8.35 -4.04 -12.25
N VAL A 340 9.03 -3.12 -12.93
CA VAL A 340 10.12 -2.27 -12.42
C VAL A 340 9.71 -0.83 -12.63
N THR A 341 9.56 -0.06 -11.55
CA THR A 341 9.08 1.33 -11.58
C THR A 341 10.17 2.31 -11.16
N MET A 342 10.27 3.41 -11.90
CA MET A 342 11.21 4.52 -11.65
C MET A 342 10.57 5.59 -10.77
N TYR A 343 11.32 6.04 -9.76
CA TYR A 343 10.98 7.18 -8.92
C TYR A 343 12.17 8.12 -8.77
N ASP A 344 11.87 9.38 -8.47
CA ASP A 344 12.86 10.32 -7.98
C ASP A 344 13.46 9.84 -6.66
N GLY A 345 14.78 9.90 -6.54
CA GLY A 345 15.51 9.40 -5.38
C GLY A 345 15.14 10.13 -4.09
N LYS A 346 14.84 11.43 -4.14
CA LYS A 346 14.61 12.22 -2.92
C LYS A 346 13.17 12.13 -2.44
N SER A 347 12.23 12.37 -3.33
CA SER A 347 10.79 12.42 -3.05
C SER A 347 10.10 11.07 -3.09
N GLN A 348 10.69 10.07 -3.78
CA GLN A 348 10.06 8.78 -4.06
C GLN A 348 8.75 8.89 -4.87
N LEU A 349 8.57 10.00 -5.59
CA LEU A 349 7.44 10.23 -6.48
C LEU A 349 7.79 9.86 -7.92
N LEU A 350 6.76 9.61 -8.72
CA LEU A 350 6.92 9.40 -10.16
C LEU A 350 7.49 10.67 -10.80
N ILE A 351 8.28 10.49 -11.86
CA ILE A 351 8.94 11.60 -12.55
C ILE A 351 8.18 11.97 -13.81
N GLU A 352 8.11 13.26 -14.15
CA GLU A 352 7.75 13.66 -15.50
C GLU A 352 8.81 13.17 -16.50
N ASN A 353 8.41 12.64 -17.65
CA ASN A 353 9.34 12.16 -18.67
C ASN A 353 8.74 12.21 -20.10
N PRO A 354 9.58 12.21 -21.14
CA PRO A 354 9.16 12.52 -22.52
C PRO A 354 8.15 11.55 -23.15
N ILE A 355 8.09 10.32 -22.65
CA ILE A 355 7.25 9.24 -23.22
C ILE A 355 6.13 8.80 -22.28
N ASN A 356 5.94 9.50 -21.15
CA ASN A 356 4.98 9.16 -20.10
C ASN A 356 5.09 7.70 -19.64
N ARG A 357 6.31 7.17 -19.56
CA ARG A 357 6.59 5.81 -19.09
C ARG A 357 7.20 5.87 -17.70
N TYR A 358 6.53 5.26 -16.74
CA TYR A 358 6.96 5.23 -15.34
C TYR A 358 7.51 3.88 -14.91
N LEU A 359 7.16 2.83 -15.66
CA LEU A 359 7.53 1.46 -15.37
C LEU A 359 7.73 0.64 -16.64
N ILE A 360 8.35 -0.52 -16.46
CA ILE A 360 8.36 -1.63 -17.39
C ILE A 360 7.70 -2.81 -16.68
N ASN A 361 6.71 -3.45 -17.29
CA ASN A 361 6.04 -4.63 -16.72
C ASN A 361 6.03 -5.83 -17.66
N SER A 362 5.78 -7.01 -17.10
CA SER A 362 5.78 -8.28 -17.85
C SER A 362 4.82 -8.34 -19.06
N PRO A 363 3.61 -7.73 -19.05
CA PRO A 363 2.80 -7.61 -20.26
C PRO A 363 3.48 -6.91 -21.44
N MET A 364 4.49 -6.07 -21.21
CA MET A 364 5.21 -5.38 -22.29
C MET A 364 6.28 -6.26 -22.98
N LEU A 365 6.66 -7.41 -22.39
CA LEU A 365 7.75 -8.25 -22.88
C LEU A 365 7.66 -8.62 -24.37
N PRO A 366 6.48 -8.95 -24.95
CA PRO A 366 6.38 -9.28 -26.38
C PRO A 366 6.84 -8.15 -27.32
N ASN A 367 6.85 -6.90 -26.86
CA ASN A 367 7.28 -5.74 -27.63
C ASN A 367 8.73 -5.31 -27.33
N MET A 368 9.43 -6.05 -26.46
CA MET A 368 10.80 -5.74 -26.05
C MET A 368 11.83 -6.50 -26.88
N LYS A 369 13.05 -5.96 -26.90
CA LYS A 369 14.18 -6.58 -27.61
C LYS A 369 15.05 -7.37 -26.64
N THR A 370 15.16 -8.68 -26.88
CA THR A 370 16.09 -9.55 -26.15
C THR A 370 17.47 -9.50 -26.80
N ASN A 371 18.49 -9.74 -25.99
CA ASN A 371 19.86 -9.95 -26.45
C ASN A 371 19.97 -11.30 -27.19
N GLU A 372 21.09 -11.54 -27.88
CA GLU A 372 21.34 -12.79 -28.63
C GLU A 372 21.33 -14.04 -27.72
N ASP A 373 21.72 -13.88 -26.46
CA ASP A 373 21.70 -14.94 -25.44
C ASP A 373 20.31 -15.17 -24.81
N GLY A 374 19.30 -14.43 -25.26
CA GLY A 374 17.93 -14.50 -24.74
C GLY A 374 17.69 -13.71 -23.45
N SER A 375 18.70 -13.00 -22.92
CA SER A 375 18.51 -12.10 -21.78
C SER A 375 17.77 -10.82 -22.19
N LEU A 376 17.19 -10.12 -21.19
CA LEU A 376 16.53 -8.84 -21.39
C LEU A 376 17.25 -7.76 -20.58
N THR A 377 17.82 -6.76 -21.27
CA THR A 377 18.44 -5.59 -20.65
C THR A 377 17.48 -4.41 -20.67
N LEU A 378 17.20 -3.84 -19.49
CA LEU A 378 16.53 -2.56 -19.33
C LEU A 378 17.56 -1.44 -19.23
N TYR A 379 17.32 -0.34 -19.94
CA TYR A 379 18.17 0.85 -19.90
C TYR A 379 17.58 1.87 -18.93
N LEU A 380 18.34 2.21 -17.88
CA LEU A 380 17.93 3.07 -16.78
C LEU A 380 18.72 4.37 -16.85
N GLN A 381 18.19 5.37 -17.57
CA GLN A 381 18.93 6.58 -17.89
C GLN A 381 18.01 7.73 -18.30
N LYS A 382 18.52 8.96 -18.17
CA LYS A 382 17.78 10.20 -18.43
C LYS A 382 17.43 10.38 -19.91
N ASP A 383 18.41 10.18 -20.79
CA ASP A 383 18.28 10.43 -22.22
C ASP A 383 17.99 9.11 -22.96
N SER A 384 17.29 9.19 -24.10
CA SER A 384 16.97 8.00 -24.90
C SER A 384 18.25 7.25 -25.31
N PRO A 385 18.32 5.91 -25.15
CA PRO A 385 19.46 5.10 -25.61
C PRO A 385 19.54 4.94 -27.13
N GLY A 386 18.65 5.60 -27.89
CA GLY A 386 18.49 5.44 -29.33
C GLY A 386 17.22 4.68 -29.68
N ALA A 387 16.63 4.98 -30.84
CA ALA A 387 15.33 4.45 -31.28
C ALA A 387 15.28 2.90 -31.29
N ASP A 388 16.41 2.24 -31.51
CA ASP A 388 16.51 0.79 -31.49
C ASP A 388 16.40 0.20 -30.07
N LYS A 389 16.63 0.98 -29.02
CA LYS A 389 16.65 0.54 -27.61
C LYS A 389 15.50 1.10 -26.76
N GLU A 390 14.70 2.02 -27.29
CA GLU A 390 13.59 2.67 -26.58
C GLU A 390 12.51 1.70 -26.07
N ALA A 391 12.34 0.55 -26.71
CA ALA A 391 11.42 -0.50 -26.23
C ALA A 391 11.78 -0.98 -24.80
N ASN A 392 13.07 -1.00 -24.46
CA ASN A 392 13.58 -1.45 -23.16
C ASN A 392 14.00 -0.28 -22.25
N TRP A 393 13.79 0.96 -22.68
CA TRP A 393 14.20 2.14 -21.93
C TRP A 393 13.18 2.49 -20.85
N LEU A 394 13.68 2.71 -19.64
CA LEU A 394 12.94 3.29 -18.53
C LEU A 394 13.53 4.69 -18.24
N PRO A 395 12.83 5.78 -18.62
CA PRO A 395 13.29 7.14 -18.41
C PRO A 395 13.58 7.43 -16.94
N ALA A 396 14.66 8.16 -16.68
CA ALA A 396 15.13 8.52 -15.34
C ALA A 396 15.24 10.05 -15.18
N PRO A 397 15.21 10.60 -13.94
CA PRO A 397 15.45 12.02 -13.72
C PRO A 397 16.90 12.40 -13.97
N ASN A 398 17.19 13.70 -14.03
CA ASN A 398 18.55 14.22 -13.96
C ASN A 398 19.02 14.35 -12.51
N ASP A 399 18.90 13.28 -11.72
CA ASP A 399 19.20 13.25 -10.28
C ASP A 399 19.36 11.77 -9.85
N THR A 400 19.52 11.56 -8.55
CA THR A 400 19.41 10.28 -7.88
C THR A 400 18.07 9.58 -8.16
N ILE A 401 18.08 8.25 -8.20
CA ILE A 401 16.90 7.43 -8.48
C ILE A 401 16.55 6.49 -7.34
N TYR A 402 15.28 6.11 -7.30
CA TYR A 402 14.75 5.04 -6.47
C TYR A 402 13.96 4.08 -7.34
N LEU A 403 14.30 2.79 -7.29
CA LEU A 403 13.65 1.75 -8.09
C LEU A 403 12.90 0.78 -7.19
N VAL A 404 11.71 0.39 -7.63
CA VAL A 404 10.91 -0.64 -6.97
C VAL A 404 10.51 -1.68 -8.00
N MET A 405 10.85 -2.94 -7.74
CA MET A 405 10.19 -4.06 -8.38
C MET A 405 8.88 -4.35 -7.66
N ARG A 406 7.83 -4.69 -8.41
CA ARG A 406 6.57 -5.22 -7.85
C ARG A 406 6.39 -6.62 -8.38
N LEU A 407 6.31 -7.60 -7.49
CA LEU A 407 6.10 -9.01 -7.82
C LEU A 407 4.73 -9.42 -7.29
N TYR A 408 3.72 -9.44 -8.17
CA TYR A 408 2.34 -9.75 -7.79
C TYR A 408 2.10 -11.24 -7.75
N TRP A 409 1.55 -11.72 -6.63
CA TRP A 409 1.31 -13.12 -6.33
C TRP A 409 2.56 -13.99 -6.59
N PRO A 410 3.64 -13.79 -5.82
CA PRO A 410 4.86 -14.58 -5.98
C PRO A 410 4.59 -16.08 -5.90
N LYS A 411 5.33 -16.88 -6.67
CA LYS A 411 5.27 -18.35 -6.54
C LYS A 411 5.76 -18.76 -5.16
N THR A 412 5.18 -19.81 -4.60
CA THR A 412 5.63 -20.39 -3.32
C THR A 412 6.74 -21.43 -3.49
N GLU A 413 6.85 -22.00 -4.70
CA GLU A 413 7.86 -23.02 -5.05
C GLU A 413 9.06 -22.39 -5.75
N ALA A 414 10.24 -23.01 -5.61
CA ALA A 414 11.47 -22.53 -6.23
C ALA A 414 11.40 -22.58 -7.78
N PRO A 415 11.92 -21.58 -8.49
CA PRO A 415 12.49 -20.32 -7.98
C PRO A 415 11.41 -19.41 -7.38
N SER A 416 11.68 -18.79 -6.22
CA SER A 416 10.74 -17.89 -5.52
C SER A 416 11.48 -16.78 -4.76
N ILE A 417 10.88 -15.60 -4.64
CA ILE A 417 11.34 -14.55 -3.73
C ILE A 417 10.91 -14.78 -2.27
N LEU A 418 10.00 -15.74 -2.05
CA LEU A 418 9.53 -16.17 -0.74
C LEU A 418 10.41 -17.32 -0.21
N PRO A 419 10.62 -17.40 1.12
CA PRO A 419 10.20 -16.42 2.12
C PRO A 419 10.96 -15.08 1.98
N PRO A 420 10.37 -13.96 2.40
CA PRO A 420 10.95 -12.62 2.20
C PRO A 420 12.42 -12.51 2.62
N GLY A 421 13.30 -12.18 1.66
CA GLY A 421 14.75 -12.03 1.90
C GLY A 421 15.53 -13.35 1.96
N GLU A 422 14.86 -14.48 1.83
CA GLU A 422 15.44 -15.83 1.92
C GLU A 422 15.03 -16.75 0.75
N GLY A 423 14.25 -16.22 -0.20
CA GLY A 423 13.86 -16.94 -1.40
C GLY A 423 15.03 -17.39 -2.27
N SER A 424 14.77 -18.43 -3.06
CA SER A 424 15.71 -19.03 -4.02
C SER A 424 15.95 -18.17 -5.27
N TRP A 425 15.05 -17.25 -5.58
CA TRP A 425 15.22 -16.24 -6.62
C TRP A 425 15.64 -14.91 -6.00
N GLN A 426 16.63 -14.27 -6.61
CA GLN A 426 17.11 -12.96 -6.21
C GLN A 426 17.01 -12.00 -7.41
N PRO A 427 16.68 -10.72 -7.20
CA PRO A 427 16.68 -9.75 -8.28
C PRO A 427 18.09 -9.58 -8.87
N PRO A 428 18.24 -9.48 -10.20
CA PRO A 428 19.52 -9.17 -10.78
C PRO A 428 19.98 -7.77 -10.36
N GLY A 429 21.29 -7.61 -10.20
CA GLY A 429 21.88 -6.35 -9.79
C GLY A 429 21.84 -5.28 -10.89
N ILE A 430 21.83 -4.01 -10.46
CA ILE A 430 21.96 -2.86 -11.35
C ILE A 430 23.43 -2.51 -11.49
N VAL A 431 23.88 -2.29 -12.73
CA VAL A 431 25.27 -1.97 -13.04
C VAL A 431 25.35 -0.66 -13.84
N LYS A 432 26.44 0.09 -13.66
CA LYS A 432 26.76 1.24 -14.53
C LYS A 432 26.93 0.76 -15.97
N ALA A 433 26.31 1.48 -16.90
CA ALA A 433 26.52 1.27 -18.33
C ALA A 433 27.91 1.78 -18.72
N ASN A 434 28.57 1.07 -19.63
CA ASN A 434 29.90 1.43 -20.14
C ASN A 434 29.85 2.56 -21.17
#